data_AF-A0A9X2DWU7-F1
#
_entry.id   AF-A0A9X2DWU7-F1
#
_cell.length_a   1.000
_cell.length_b   1.000
_cell.length_c   1.000
_cell.angle_alpha   90.00
_cell.angle_beta   90.00
_cell.angle_gamma   90.00
#
_symmetry.space_group_name_H-M   'P 1'
#
loop_
_entity.id
_entity.type
_entity.pdbx_description
1 polymer ?
#
loop_
_entity_poly.entity_id
_entity_poly.type
_entity_poly.pdbx_seq_one_letter_code
_entity_poly.pdbx_strand_id
1 'polypeptide(L)'
;MTLSTPSTAYASAKLQGTGVGRGLALGPVLRMPEPLPEPEDVASTRTPVQEEERAVSSLSATAATIRHRGERAGGSAKDVLDAQALMAEDPSLADDVKARIANGKTAERAVHEAFAGFRDLLVAMGGYMAERATDLDDVSQRVVAHLRGVAAPGVPESDEPFVLVARDLAPADTALLDLDKVLGLVTSDGGPTSHTAILAREKSITAIVGTTGALDLRDGQLVILDATTGVVTVNPSDVEITEAKAAITERAERLAAPVVPGALADGHAVPLLANLGSADGAQGAVELGAEGVGLFRTEFLFLDAKTAPTVAEQAEQYTRLLAAFPGKKVVVRALDAGADKPLSFLNDDHEENPALGLRGLRALRASEQILRDQLTALAQADAATDADLWVMAPMVATVDETRYFTTMARELGIRTAGVMVEVPSSALLADRILGVADFASIGTNDLTQYTLAADRMLGTVSAYQDPWHPAVLRLVGEVGRAGAALSVESASSANRFASS
;
A
#
# COMPACT_ATOMS: atom_id res chain seq x y z
N MET A 1 7.44 -13.70 -60.95
CA MET A 1 7.58 -12.45 -60.17
C MET A 1 6.76 -12.60 -58.92
N THR A 2 7.38 -13.13 -57.86
CA THR A 2 6.84 -13.17 -56.50
C THR A 2 7.11 -11.80 -55.88
N LEU A 3 6.04 -11.03 -55.64
CA LEU A 3 6.12 -9.76 -54.94
C LEU A 3 6.40 -10.04 -53.46
N SER A 4 7.64 -9.77 -53.05
CA SER A 4 8.05 -9.70 -51.65
C SER A 4 7.39 -8.47 -51.03
N THR A 5 6.51 -8.66 -50.06
CA THR A 5 6.07 -7.60 -49.15
C THR A 5 7.26 -7.21 -48.26
N PRO A 6 7.57 -5.91 -48.08
CA PRO A 6 8.60 -5.50 -47.14
C PRO A 6 8.05 -5.63 -45.72
N SER A 7 8.71 -6.46 -44.90
CA SER A 7 8.56 -6.44 -43.46
C SER A 7 9.25 -5.17 -42.93
N THR A 8 8.47 -4.11 -42.73
CA THR A 8 8.90 -2.97 -41.91
C THR A 8 8.86 -3.41 -40.46
N ALA A 9 10.01 -3.76 -39.90
CA ALA A 9 10.22 -3.86 -38.46
C ALA A 9 10.00 -2.47 -37.86
N TYR A 10 8.83 -2.22 -37.30
CA TYR A 10 8.61 -1.06 -36.43
C TYR A 10 9.50 -1.26 -35.20
N ALA A 11 10.40 -0.31 -34.93
CA ALA A 11 11.19 -0.33 -33.70
C ALA A 11 10.25 -0.36 -32.49
N SER A 12 10.52 -1.23 -31.52
CA SER A 12 9.74 -1.31 -30.29
C SER A 12 9.81 0.04 -29.56
N ALA A 13 8.65 0.63 -29.29
CA ALA A 13 8.58 1.90 -28.56
C ALA A 13 8.70 1.60 -27.06
N LYS A 14 9.50 2.39 -26.33
CA LYS A 14 9.70 2.22 -24.89
C LYS A 14 9.14 3.41 -24.14
N LEU A 15 8.28 3.15 -23.16
CA LEU A 15 7.78 4.14 -22.22
C LEU A 15 8.50 3.97 -20.88
N GLN A 16 8.74 5.07 -20.19
CA GLN A 16 9.44 5.09 -18.90
C GLN A 16 8.49 5.54 -17.80
N GLY A 17 8.52 4.81 -16.69
CA GLY A 17 7.87 5.16 -15.44
C GLY A 17 8.68 4.68 -14.24
N THR A 18 8.02 4.59 -13.10
CA THR A 18 8.59 4.06 -11.86
C THR A 18 8.07 2.64 -11.63
N GLY A 19 8.97 1.66 -11.69
CA GLY A 19 8.61 0.27 -11.44
C GLY A 19 8.27 -0.01 -9.98
N VAL A 20 7.28 -0.87 -9.77
CA VAL A 20 6.79 -1.31 -8.48
C VAL A 20 6.95 -2.83 -8.40
N GLY A 21 7.87 -3.28 -7.55
CA GLY A 21 8.24 -4.68 -7.44
C GLY A 21 9.43 -5.06 -8.34
N ARG A 22 9.54 -6.35 -8.66
CA ARG A 22 10.62 -6.93 -9.49
C ARG A 22 10.08 -7.95 -10.51
N GLY A 23 8.82 -7.76 -10.88
CA GLY A 23 8.11 -8.65 -11.79
C GLY A 23 8.33 -8.28 -13.25
N LEU A 24 8.13 -9.26 -14.12
CA LEU A 24 8.01 -9.06 -15.56
C LEU A 24 6.60 -9.51 -15.95
N ALA A 25 5.90 -8.73 -16.76
CA ALA A 25 4.58 -9.10 -17.29
C ALA A 25 4.58 -8.95 -18.81
N LEU A 26 3.88 -9.86 -19.49
CA LEU A 26 3.69 -9.84 -20.94
C LEU A 26 2.23 -10.10 -21.23
N GLY A 27 1.54 -9.17 -21.89
CA GLY A 27 0.14 -9.34 -22.22
C GLY A 27 -0.42 -8.24 -23.12
N PRO A 28 -1.64 -8.44 -23.66
CA PRO A 28 -2.36 -7.39 -24.38
C PRO A 28 -2.81 -6.31 -23.40
N VAL A 29 -2.77 -5.06 -23.84
CA VAL A 29 -3.32 -3.91 -23.11
C VAL A 29 -4.84 -3.99 -23.09
N LEU A 30 -5.42 -3.69 -21.93
CA LEU A 30 -6.82 -3.32 -21.79
C LEU A 30 -6.90 -2.05 -20.94
N ARG A 31 -7.52 -1.01 -21.48
CA ARG A 31 -7.60 0.29 -20.85
C ARG A 31 -8.79 0.39 -19.92
N MET A 32 -8.56 1.02 -18.78
CA MET A 32 -9.62 1.57 -17.96
C MET A 32 -10.33 2.69 -18.75
N PRO A 33 -11.65 2.62 -18.98
CA PRO A 33 -12.38 3.66 -19.68
C PRO A 33 -12.26 5.00 -18.95
N GLU A 34 -12.00 6.08 -19.71
CA GLU A 34 -12.02 7.44 -19.17
C GLU A 34 -13.45 7.83 -18.75
N PRO A 35 -13.61 8.76 -17.79
CA PRO A 35 -14.92 9.30 -17.44
C PRO A 35 -15.65 9.82 -18.68
N LEU A 36 -16.96 9.54 -18.76
CA LEU A 36 -17.75 9.96 -19.90
C LEU A 36 -17.95 11.47 -19.90
N PRO A 37 -17.94 12.11 -21.08
CA PRO A 37 -18.29 13.52 -21.18
C PRO A 37 -19.75 13.72 -20.77
N GLU A 38 -20.01 14.89 -20.19
CA GLU A 38 -21.33 15.35 -19.80
C GLU A 38 -22.34 15.13 -20.95
N PRO A 39 -23.51 14.53 -20.68
CA PRO A 39 -24.55 14.38 -21.69
C PRO A 39 -25.01 15.71 -22.25
N GLU A 40 -25.12 15.76 -23.59
CA GLU A 40 -25.64 16.92 -24.29
C GLU A 40 -27.04 17.29 -23.78
N ASP A 41 -27.28 18.58 -23.60
CA ASP A 41 -28.59 19.10 -23.21
C ASP A 41 -29.43 19.37 -24.46
N VAL A 42 -29.99 18.29 -25.01
CA VAL A 42 -30.87 18.32 -26.17
C VAL A 42 -32.23 17.73 -25.84
N ALA A 43 -33.27 18.21 -26.53
CA ALA A 43 -34.60 17.64 -26.40
C ALA A 43 -34.61 16.18 -26.89
N SER A 44 -35.27 15.29 -26.14
CA SER A 44 -35.38 13.89 -26.57
C SER A 44 -36.21 13.74 -27.85
N THR A 45 -35.77 12.85 -28.72
CA THR A 45 -36.54 12.39 -29.89
C THR A 45 -37.49 11.23 -29.56
N ARG A 46 -37.48 10.72 -28.32
CA ARG A 46 -38.34 9.64 -27.81
C ARG A 46 -39.49 10.20 -27.00
N THR A 47 -40.50 9.37 -26.72
CA THR A 47 -41.58 9.78 -25.82
C THR A 47 -41.08 9.82 -24.36
N PRO A 48 -41.67 10.64 -23.47
CA PRO A 48 -41.31 10.66 -22.06
C PRO A 48 -41.37 9.27 -21.40
N VAL A 49 -42.36 8.45 -21.76
CA VAL A 49 -42.51 7.08 -21.25
C VAL A 49 -41.32 6.20 -21.65
N GLN A 50 -40.85 6.31 -22.89
CA GLN A 50 -39.70 5.54 -23.38
C GLN A 50 -38.39 5.98 -22.69
N GLU A 51 -38.20 7.28 -22.45
CA GLU A 51 -37.03 7.76 -21.71
C GLU A 51 -37.08 7.34 -20.24
N GLU A 52 -38.26 7.36 -19.62
CA GLU A 52 -38.46 6.89 -18.24
C GLU A 52 -38.12 5.40 -18.11
N GLU A 53 -38.64 4.55 -19.00
CA GLU A 53 -38.31 3.11 -19.02
C GLU A 53 -36.80 2.86 -19.16
N ARG A 54 -36.12 3.60 -20.04
CA ARG A 54 -34.66 3.52 -20.20
C ARG A 54 -33.92 3.91 -18.93
N ALA A 55 -34.31 5.04 -18.31
CA ALA A 55 -33.67 5.56 -17.12
C ALA A 55 -33.83 4.62 -15.92
N VAL A 56 -35.06 4.18 -15.65
CA VAL A 56 -35.38 3.25 -14.56
C VAL A 56 -34.67 1.91 -14.75
N SER A 57 -34.74 1.34 -15.96
CA SER A 57 -34.05 0.08 -16.26
C SER A 57 -32.52 0.21 -16.07
N SER A 58 -31.93 1.36 -16.41
CA SER A 58 -30.48 1.56 -16.28
C SER A 58 -30.05 1.80 -14.84
N LEU A 59 -30.85 2.52 -14.05
CA LEU A 59 -30.63 2.67 -12.61
C LEU A 59 -30.66 1.31 -11.91
N SER A 60 -31.70 0.50 -12.15
CA SER A 60 -31.82 -0.83 -11.55
C SER A 60 -30.71 -1.79 -12.01
N ALA A 61 -30.36 -1.80 -13.29
CA ALA A 61 -29.27 -2.63 -13.81
C ALA A 61 -27.91 -2.23 -13.21
N THR A 62 -27.67 -0.92 -13.05
CA THR A 62 -26.44 -0.41 -12.44
C THR A 62 -26.36 -0.78 -10.96
N ALA A 63 -27.45 -0.61 -10.20
CA ALA A 63 -27.50 -1.01 -8.79
C ALA A 63 -27.23 -2.52 -8.60
N ALA A 64 -27.83 -3.38 -9.43
CA ALA A 64 -27.56 -4.82 -9.41
C ALA A 64 -26.10 -5.14 -9.73
N THR A 65 -25.51 -4.46 -10.71
CA THR A 65 -24.10 -4.63 -11.09
C THR A 65 -23.16 -4.21 -9.96
N ILE A 66 -23.42 -3.08 -9.30
CA ILE A 66 -22.64 -2.60 -8.17
C ILE A 66 -22.69 -3.59 -6.99
N ARG A 67 -23.88 -4.13 -6.67
CA ARG A 67 -24.00 -5.17 -5.61
C ARG A 67 -23.20 -6.42 -5.93
N HIS A 68 -23.29 -6.92 -7.15
CA HIS A 68 -22.51 -8.09 -7.57
C HIS A 68 -21.00 -7.84 -7.48
N ARG A 69 -20.54 -6.63 -7.80
CA ARG A 69 -19.14 -6.21 -7.55
C ARG A 69 -18.82 -6.20 -6.05
N GLY A 70 -19.73 -5.69 -5.22
CA GLY A 70 -19.60 -5.70 -3.75
C GLY A 70 -19.45 -7.11 -3.18
N GLU A 71 -20.26 -8.06 -3.65
CA GLU A 71 -20.18 -9.47 -3.26
C GLU A 71 -18.84 -10.11 -3.60
N ARG A 72 -18.26 -9.74 -4.75
CA ARG A 72 -16.94 -10.21 -5.18
C ARG A 72 -15.79 -9.58 -4.40
N ALA A 73 -15.87 -8.29 -4.10
CA ALA A 73 -14.83 -7.58 -3.35
C ALA A 73 -14.77 -8.01 -1.88
N GLY A 74 -15.94 -8.17 -1.24
CA GLY A 74 -16.05 -8.49 0.18
C GLY A 74 -15.54 -7.39 1.12
N GLY A 75 -15.61 -7.66 2.43
CA GLY A 75 -15.10 -6.76 3.48
C GLY A 75 -15.71 -5.36 3.44
N SER A 76 -14.92 -4.34 3.82
CA SER A 76 -15.34 -2.94 3.80
C SER A 76 -15.64 -2.40 2.40
N ALA A 77 -15.00 -2.96 1.36
CA ALA A 77 -15.29 -2.59 -0.03
C ALA A 77 -16.72 -2.97 -0.43
N LYS A 78 -17.24 -4.09 0.09
CA LYS A 78 -18.65 -4.45 -0.08
C LYS A 78 -19.57 -3.40 0.51
N ASP A 79 -19.33 -2.97 1.74
CA ASP A 79 -20.20 -2.00 2.43
C ASP A 79 -20.29 -0.66 1.67
N VAL A 80 -19.17 -0.23 1.08
CA VAL A 80 -19.13 0.97 0.22
C VAL A 80 -19.94 0.78 -1.06
N LEU A 81 -19.75 -0.35 -1.76
CA LEU A 81 -20.48 -0.65 -2.99
C LEU A 81 -21.98 -0.85 -2.72
N ASP A 82 -22.36 -1.50 -1.62
CA ASP A 82 -23.77 -1.65 -1.23
C ASP A 82 -24.41 -0.29 -0.94
N ALA A 83 -23.69 0.64 -0.30
CA ALA A 83 -24.17 2.01 -0.11
C ALA A 83 -24.37 2.74 -1.45
N GLN A 84 -23.45 2.61 -2.40
CA GLN A 84 -23.58 3.18 -3.75
C GLN A 84 -24.79 2.59 -4.51
N ALA A 85 -25.04 1.28 -4.38
CA ALA A 85 -26.21 0.64 -4.98
C ALA A 85 -27.52 1.18 -4.39
N LEU A 86 -27.57 1.47 -3.09
CA LEU A 86 -28.72 2.10 -2.45
C LEU A 86 -28.96 3.53 -2.96
N MET A 87 -27.90 4.30 -3.26
CA MET A 87 -28.04 5.63 -3.85
C MET A 87 -28.71 5.56 -5.24
N ALA A 88 -28.34 4.57 -6.06
CA ALA A 88 -28.92 4.37 -7.39
C ALA A 88 -30.42 3.98 -7.34
N GLU A 89 -30.87 3.40 -6.23
CA GLU A 89 -32.26 2.96 -6.03
C GLU A 89 -33.09 3.95 -5.19
N ASP A 90 -32.54 5.11 -4.85
CA ASP A 90 -33.25 6.10 -4.04
C ASP A 90 -34.53 6.58 -4.77
N PRO A 91 -35.72 6.45 -4.15
CA PRO A 91 -36.97 6.88 -4.78
C PRO A 91 -37.00 8.36 -5.15
N SER A 92 -36.36 9.22 -4.34
CA SER A 92 -36.29 10.66 -4.57
C SER A 92 -35.46 11.00 -5.80
N LEU A 93 -34.37 10.25 -6.03
CA LEU A 93 -33.57 10.34 -7.24
C LEU A 93 -34.39 9.92 -8.47
N ALA A 94 -35.09 8.79 -8.38
CA ALA A 94 -35.95 8.31 -9.46
C ALA A 94 -37.05 9.32 -9.82
N ASP A 95 -37.66 9.98 -8.82
CA ASP A 95 -38.68 11.00 -9.01
C ASP A 95 -38.12 12.27 -9.68
N ASP A 96 -36.92 12.74 -9.30
CA ASP A 96 -36.27 13.89 -9.97
C ASP A 96 -35.91 13.58 -11.43
N VAL A 97 -35.40 12.37 -11.70
CA VAL A 97 -35.13 11.91 -13.07
C VAL A 97 -36.41 11.94 -13.92
N LYS A 98 -37.54 11.44 -13.39
CA LYS A 98 -38.84 11.48 -14.08
C LYS A 98 -39.31 12.90 -14.35
N ALA A 99 -39.16 13.80 -13.37
CA ALA A 99 -39.53 15.21 -13.52
C ALA A 99 -38.72 15.89 -14.64
N ARG A 100 -37.42 15.62 -14.73
CA ARG A 100 -36.54 16.14 -15.80
C ARG A 100 -36.91 15.59 -17.17
N ILE A 101 -37.22 14.30 -17.27
CA ILE A 101 -37.70 13.66 -18.51
C ILE A 101 -39.04 14.26 -18.96
N ALA A 102 -39.98 14.50 -18.03
CA ALA A 102 -41.25 15.15 -18.31
C ALA A 102 -41.07 16.59 -18.87
N ASN A 103 -39.97 17.25 -18.52
CA ASN A 103 -39.56 18.55 -19.05
C ASN A 103 -38.80 18.47 -20.39
N GLY A 104 -38.76 17.29 -21.04
CA GLY A 104 -38.24 17.11 -22.39
C GLY A 104 -36.76 16.69 -22.47
N LYS A 105 -36.11 16.42 -21.34
CA LYS A 105 -34.71 15.94 -21.29
C LYS A 105 -34.61 14.48 -21.75
N THR A 106 -33.44 14.10 -22.28
CA THR A 106 -33.07 12.70 -22.50
C THR A 106 -32.85 11.98 -21.17
N ALA A 107 -32.95 10.65 -21.14
CA ALA A 107 -32.64 9.86 -19.93
C ALA A 107 -31.20 10.13 -19.43
N GLU A 108 -30.23 10.22 -20.34
CA GLU A 108 -28.83 10.49 -20.02
C GLU A 108 -28.67 11.82 -19.30
N ARG A 109 -29.29 12.89 -19.84
CA ARG A 109 -29.23 14.23 -19.27
C ARG A 109 -29.98 14.31 -17.94
N ALA A 110 -31.16 13.71 -17.88
CA ALA A 110 -31.98 13.69 -16.67
C ALA A 110 -31.27 13.00 -15.50
N VAL A 111 -30.65 11.84 -15.75
CA VAL A 111 -29.83 11.13 -14.76
C VAL A 111 -28.66 12.00 -14.32
N HIS A 112 -27.87 12.52 -15.27
CA HIS A 112 -26.70 13.34 -14.94
C HIS A 112 -27.06 14.55 -14.06
N GLU A 113 -28.07 15.32 -14.44
CA GLU A 113 -28.46 16.51 -13.67
C GLU A 113 -29.11 16.17 -12.32
N ALA A 114 -29.84 15.06 -12.22
CA ALA A 114 -30.43 14.64 -10.95
C ALA A 114 -29.33 14.27 -9.95
N PHE A 115 -28.38 13.42 -10.35
CA PHE A 115 -27.21 13.08 -9.51
C PHE A 115 -26.39 14.33 -9.15
N ALA A 116 -26.17 15.26 -10.09
CA ALA A 116 -25.48 16.51 -9.81
C ALA A 116 -26.19 17.34 -8.73
N GLY A 117 -27.53 17.39 -8.73
CA GLY A 117 -28.30 18.07 -7.70
C GLY A 117 -28.13 17.45 -6.31
N PHE A 118 -28.19 16.11 -6.21
CA PHE A 118 -27.94 15.41 -4.94
C PHE A 118 -26.49 15.57 -4.46
N ARG A 119 -25.53 15.54 -5.39
CA ARG A 119 -24.11 15.82 -5.09
C ARG A 119 -23.93 17.20 -4.49
N ASP A 120 -24.53 18.23 -5.09
CA ASP A 120 -24.38 19.61 -4.60
C ASP A 120 -24.99 19.79 -3.19
N LEU A 121 -26.08 19.07 -2.87
CA LEU A 121 -26.64 19.01 -1.52
C LEU A 121 -25.65 18.37 -0.52
N LEU A 122 -25.04 17.24 -0.87
CA LEU A 122 -24.05 16.58 -0.01
C LEU A 122 -22.81 17.45 0.24
N VAL A 123 -22.30 18.11 -0.81
CA VAL A 123 -21.19 19.05 -0.70
C VAL A 123 -21.54 20.21 0.23
N ALA A 124 -22.75 20.77 0.11
CA ALA A 124 -23.20 21.88 0.96
C ALA A 124 -23.35 21.49 2.44
N MET A 125 -23.62 20.22 2.75
CA MET A 125 -23.70 19.72 4.13
C MET A 125 -22.33 19.60 4.81
N GLY A 126 -21.24 19.49 4.05
CA GLY A 126 -19.88 19.45 4.56
C GLY A 126 -19.51 18.18 5.34
N GLY A 127 -18.25 18.11 5.78
CA GLY A 127 -17.72 16.97 6.54
C GLY A 127 -17.81 15.65 5.78
N TYR A 128 -18.09 14.56 6.50
CA TYR A 128 -18.23 13.21 5.94
C TYR A 128 -19.25 13.10 4.79
N MET A 129 -20.29 13.95 4.78
CA MET A 129 -21.30 13.93 3.72
C MET A 129 -20.73 14.48 2.40
N ALA A 130 -19.86 15.47 2.46
CA ALA A 130 -19.20 16.01 1.27
C ALA A 130 -18.23 15.01 0.63
N GLU A 131 -17.62 14.13 1.43
CA GLU A 131 -16.74 13.06 0.92
C GLU A 131 -17.51 12.02 0.09
N ARG A 132 -18.81 11.84 0.34
CA ARG A 132 -19.69 10.95 -0.45
C ARG A 132 -20.14 11.56 -1.78
N ALA A 133 -19.83 12.82 -2.07
CA ALA A 133 -20.19 13.47 -3.33
C ALA A 133 -19.60 12.74 -4.54
N THR A 134 -18.35 12.25 -4.43
CA THR A 134 -17.67 11.52 -5.50
C THR A 134 -18.30 10.16 -5.78
N ASP A 135 -18.93 9.54 -4.78
CA ASP A 135 -19.67 8.28 -4.96
C ASP A 135 -20.89 8.48 -5.87
N LEU A 136 -21.61 9.60 -5.73
CA LEU A 136 -22.72 9.95 -6.60
C LEU A 136 -22.28 10.20 -8.05
N ASP A 137 -21.12 10.85 -8.24
CA ASP A 137 -20.55 11.05 -9.57
C ASP A 137 -20.18 9.70 -10.24
N ASP A 138 -19.59 8.75 -9.50
CA ASP A 138 -19.27 7.41 -10.03
C ASP A 138 -20.54 6.64 -10.42
N VAL A 139 -21.56 6.62 -9.55
CA VAL A 139 -22.85 5.97 -9.86
C VAL A 139 -23.50 6.62 -11.07
N SER A 140 -23.53 7.96 -11.16
CA SER A 140 -24.07 8.70 -12.31
C SER A 140 -23.39 8.29 -13.61
N GLN A 141 -22.06 8.25 -13.62
CA GLN A 141 -21.25 7.86 -14.77
C GLN A 141 -21.56 6.43 -15.24
N ARG A 142 -21.74 5.48 -14.31
CA ARG A 142 -22.11 4.10 -14.63
C ARG A 142 -23.51 3.99 -15.24
N VAL A 143 -24.49 4.70 -14.69
CA VAL A 143 -25.85 4.71 -15.23
C VAL A 143 -25.86 5.33 -16.64
N VAL A 144 -25.13 6.43 -16.84
CA VAL A 144 -24.99 7.07 -18.17
C VAL A 144 -24.27 6.14 -19.16
N ALA A 145 -23.25 5.40 -18.72
CA ALA A 145 -22.58 4.41 -19.56
C ALA A 145 -23.53 3.32 -20.03
N HIS A 146 -24.33 2.78 -19.10
CA HIS A 146 -25.36 1.78 -19.41
C HIS A 146 -26.40 2.32 -20.40
N LEU A 147 -26.87 3.55 -20.21
CA LEU A 147 -27.83 4.21 -21.12
C LEU A 147 -27.28 4.39 -22.54
N ARG A 148 -25.98 4.67 -22.67
CA ARG A 148 -25.27 4.86 -23.94
C ARG A 148 -24.80 3.55 -24.58
N GLY A 149 -24.84 2.43 -23.86
CA GLY A 149 -24.31 1.14 -24.31
C GLY A 149 -22.78 1.13 -24.46
N VAL A 150 -22.08 1.92 -23.65
CA VAL A 150 -20.61 2.01 -23.64
C VAL A 150 -20.06 1.39 -22.34
N ALA A 151 -18.77 1.05 -22.33
CA ALA A 151 -18.13 0.52 -21.14
C ALA A 151 -18.20 1.55 -20.00
N ALA A 152 -18.59 1.09 -18.81
CA ALA A 152 -18.61 1.93 -17.61
C ALA A 152 -17.18 2.23 -17.14
N PRO A 153 -16.94 3.39 -16.52
CA PRO A 153 -15.68 3.66 -15.84
C PRO A 153 -15.39 2.63 -14.74
N GLY A 154 -14.12 2.32 -14.53
CA GLY A 154 -13.69 1.27 -13.61
C GLY A 154 -12.83 0.20 -14.29
N VAL A 155 -12.35 -0.75 -13.48
CA VAL A 155 -11.62 -1.92 -13.99
C VAL A 155 -12.48 -2.68 -15.00
N PRO A 156 -12.01 -2.87 -16.25
CA PRO A 156 -12.75 -3.60 -17.27
C PRO A 156 -12.83 -5.10 -16.95
N GLU A 157 -13.95 -5.72 -17.29
CA GLU A 157 -14.08 -7.18 -17.26
C GLU A 157 -13.46 -7.78 -18.52
N SER A 158 -12.72 -8.88 -18.34
CA SER A 158 -12.13 -9.66 -19.44
C SER A 158 -12.17 -11.13 -19.07
N ASP A 159 -12.32 -12.00 -20.05
CA ASP A 159 -12.13 -13.45 -19.89
C ASP A 159 -10.70 -13.90 -20.22
N GLU A 160 -9.93 -13.03 -20.87
CA GLU A 160 -8.53 -13.28 -21.23
C GLU A 160 -7.58 -12.46 -20.34
N PRO A 161 -6.38 -12.97 -20.01
CA PRO A 161 -5.39 -12.22 -19.25
C PRO A 161 -4.88 -10.98 -19.98
N PHE A 162 -4.71 -9.88 -19.26
CA PHE A 162 -4.40 -8.57 -19.82
C PHE A 162 -3.50 -7.72 -18.90
N VAL A 163 -2.91 -6.68 -19.48
CA VAL A 163 -2.25 -5.58 -18.76
C VAL A 163 -3.21 -4.42 -18.65
N LEU A 164 -3.54 -4.02 -17.41
CA LEU A 164 -4.42 -2.88 -17.15
C LEU A 164 -3.65 -1.57 -17.36
N VAL A 165 -4.20 -0.69 -18.19
CA VAL A 165 -3.69 0.69 -18.36
C VAL A 165 -4.72 1.66 -17.81
N ALA A 166 -4.33 2.51 -16.86
CA ALA A 166 -5.23 3.48 -16.23
C ALA A 166 -4.53 4.83 -16.01
N ARG A 167 -5.31 5.86 -15.67
CA ARG A 167 -4.74 7.11 -15.16
C ARG A 167 -4.22 6.93 -13.74
N ASP A 168 -5.10 6.42 -12.89
CA ASP A 168 -4.87 6.06 -11.50
C ASP A 168 -5.86 4.94 -11.10
N LEU A 169 -5.64 4.26 -9.98
CA LEU A 169 -6.59 3.28 -9.43
C LEU A 169 -7.09 3.70 -8.05
N ALA A 170 -8.40 3.80 -7.92
CA ALA A 170 -9.04 3.96 -6.62
C ALA A 170 -8.88 2.67 -5.76
N PRO A 171 -8.95 2.78 -4.42
CA PRO A 171 -8.95 1.62 -3.52
C PRO A 171 -10.02 0.58 -3.89
N ALA A 172 -11.24 1.03 -4.18
CA ALA A 172 -12.37 0.17 -4.54
C ALA A 172 -12.15 -0.59 -5.86
N ASP A 173 -11.53 0.06 -6.85
CA ASP A 173 -11.19 -0.57 -8.13
C ASP A 173 -10.14 -1.67 -7.94
N THR A 174 -9.17 -1.44 -7.06
CA THR A 174 -8.11 -2.43 -6.78
C THR A 174 -8.65 -3.67 -6.09
N ALA A 175 -9.63 -3.52 -5.20
CA ALA A 175 -10.31 -4.65 -4.54
C ALA A 175 -11.03 -5.57 -5.54
N LEU A 176 -11.32 -5.07 -6.75
CA LEU A 176 -12.04 -5.79 -7.80
C LEU A 176 -11.10 -6.41 -8.84
N LEU A 177 -9.79 -6.22 -8.73
CA LEU A 177 -8.83 -6.82 -9.65
C LEU A 177 -8.86 -8.35 -9.53
N ASP A 178 -9.15 -9.00 -10.65
CA ASP A 178 -9.01 -10.45 -10.79
C ASP A 178 -7.53 -10.77 -11.04
N LEU A 179 -6.82 -11.22 -9.99
CA LEU A 179 -5.38 -11.44 -10.02
C LEU A 179 -4.94 -12.58 -10.97
N ASP A 180 -5.86 -13.45 -11.36
CA ASP A 180 -5.59 -14.50 -12.35
C ASP A 180 -5.57 -13.95 -13.78
N LYS A 181 -6.22 -12.79 -13.99
CA LYS A 181 -6.37 -12.18 -15.31
C LYS A 181 -5.54 -10.91 -15.48
N VAL A 182 -5.34 -10.13 -14.42
CA VAL A 182 -4.54 -8.91 -14.48
C VAL A 182 -3.06 -9.27 -14.35
N LEU A 183 -2.39 -9.39 -15.49
CA LEU A 183 -0.97 -9.76 -15.58
C LEU A 183 -0.03 -8.65 -15.08
N GLY A 184 -0.48 -7.40 -15.16
CA GLY A 184 0.27 -6.25 -14.70
C GLY A 184 -0.51 -4.94 -14.85
N LEU A 185 0.04 -3.88 -14.29
CA LEU A 185 -0.59 -2.56 -14.21
C LEU A 185 0.35 -1.46 -14.71
N VAL A 186 -0.18 -0.55 -15.53
CA VAL A 186 0.50 0.68 -15.94
C VAL A 186 -0.40 1.87 -15.62
N THR A 187 0.10 2.84 -14.85
CA THR A 187 -0.60 4.10 -14.61
C THR A 187 0.14 5.29 -15.19
N SER A 188 -0.59 6.30 -15.68
CA SER A 188 0.01 7.57 -16.09
C SER A 188 0.44 8.43 -14.89
N ASP A 189 -0.32 8.35 -13.81
CA ASP A 189 -0.13 9.14 -12.61
C ASP A 189 0.42 8.27 -11.47
N GLY A 190 0.82 8.91 -10.38
CA GLY A 190 1.34 8.24 -9.18
C GLY A 190 2.87 8.12 -9.13
N GLY A 191 3.37 7.83 -7.94
CA GLY A 191 4.79 7.59 -7.66
C GLY A 191 4.98 6.30 -6.85
N PRO A 192 6.21 5.94 -6.47
CA PRO A 192 6.51 4.67 -5.80
C PRO A 192 5.81 4.48 -4.45
N THR A 193 5.30 5.57 -3.86
CA THR A 193 4.55 5.62 -2.61
C THR A 193 3.06 5.91 -2.80
N SER A 194 2.55 5.96 -4.04
CA SER A 194 1.12 6.17 -4.29
C SER A 194 0.29 5.00 -3.78
N HIS A 195 -1.00 5.24 -3.57
CA HIS A 195 -1.94 4.21 -3.14
C HIS A 195 -1.91 2.98 -4.07
N THR A 196 -1.90 3.21 -5.39
CA THR A 196 -1.75 2.16 -6.40
C THR A 196 -0.43 1.40 -6.28
N ALA A 197 0.70 2.08 -6.03
CA ALA A 197 1.99 1.43 -5.87
C ALA A 197 2.07 0.57 -4.60
N ILE A 198 1.45 1.02 -3.51
CA ILE A 198 1.35 0.26 -2.26
C ILE A 198 0.52 -1.01 -2.51
N LEU A 199 -0.66 -0.86 -3.09
CA LEU A 199 -1.57 -1.97 -3.36
C LEU A 199 -0.97 -3.01 -4.34
N ALA A 200 -0.31 -2.55 -5.40
CA ALA A 200 0.37 -3.45 -6.33
C ALA A 200 1.44 -4.30 -5.63
N ARG A 201 2.17 -3.74 -4.64
CA ARG A 201 3.12 -4.51 -3.80
C ARG A 201 2.40 -5.53 -2.94
N GLU A 202 1.34 -5.13 -2.25
CA GLU A 202 0.56 -6.00 -1.36
C GLU A 202 -0.03 -7.19 -2.12
N LYS A 203 -0.55 -6.95 -3.33
CA LYS A 203 -1.14 -7.97 -4.20
C LYS A 203 -0.10 -8.68 -5.09
N SER A 204 1.19 -8.35 -4.97
CA SER A 204 2.27 -8.89 -5.80
C SER A 204 2.05 -8.74 -7.31
N ILE A 205 1.35 -7.67 -7.74
CA ILE A 205 1.09 -7.35 -9.14
C ILE A 205 2.31 -6.60 -9.70
N THR A 206 2.78 -7.01 -10.88
CA THR A 206 3.81 -6.26 -11.61
C THR A 206 3.24 -4.92 -12.06
N ALA A 207 3.78 -3.80 -11.55
CA ALA A 207 3.25 -2.48 -11.88
C ALA A 207 4.34 -1.47 -12.26
N ILE A 208 3.99 -0.53 -13.13
CA ILE A 208 4.81 0.64 -13.47
C ILE A 208 3.92 1.89 -13.40
N VAL A 209 4.19 2.75 -12.43
CA VAL A 209 3.39 3.95 -12.14
C VAL A 209 4.07 5.21 -12.64
N GLY A 210 3.30 6.29 -12.85
CA GLY A 210 3.86 7.56 -13.35
C GLY A 210 4.46 7.44 -14.76
N THR A 211 3.90 6.56 -15.60
CA THR A 211 4.45 6.23 -16.91
C THR A 211 4.04 7.28 -17.95
N THR A 212 5.02 8.02 -18.47
CA THR A 212 4.76 9.04 -19.49
C THR A 212 4.32 8.38 -20.80
N GLY A 213 3.19 8.83 -21.36
CA GLY A 213 2.61 8.26 -22.59
C GLY A 213 1.80 6.97 -22.38
N ALA A 214 1.53 6.57 -21.14
CA ALA A 214 0.72 5.37 -20.86
C ALA A 214 -0.68 5.43 -21.49
N LEU A 215 -1.32 6.61 -21.49
CA LEU A 215 -2.67 6.79 -22.04
C LEU A 215 -2.73 6.74 -23.58
N ASP A 216 -1.58 6.75 -24.26
CA ASP A 216 -1.48 6.59 -25.72
C ASP A 216 -1.52 5.11 -26.15
N LEU A 217 -1.36 4.17 -25.19
CA LEU A 217 -1.55 2.75 -25.42
C LEU A 217 -2.99 2.47 -25.87
N ARG A 218 -3.19 1.40 -26.63
CA ARG A 218 -4.49 1.01 -27.20
C ARG A 218 -4.82 -0.42 -26.82
N ASP A 219 -6.11 -0.70 -26.67
CA ASP A 219 -6.60 -2.05 -26.38
C ASP A 219 -6.06 -3.06 -27.40
N GLY A 220 -5.66 -4.23 -26.90
CA GLY A 220 -5.08 -5.31 -27.69
C GLY A 220 -3.60 -5.15 -28.04
N GLN A 221 -2.96 -4.00 -27.77
CA GLN A 221 -1.51 -3.86 -28.01
C GLN A 221 -0.71 -4.76 -27.07
N LEU A 222 0.22 -5.53 -27.61
CA LEU A 222 1.08 -6.38 -26.80
C LEU A 222 2.16 -5.53 -26.13
N VAL A 223 2.33 -5.69 -24.82
CA VAL A 223 3.34 -4.96 -24.04
C VAL A 223 4.13 -5.90 -23.13
N ILE A 224 5.40 -5.57 -22.92
CA ILE A 224 6.23 -6.14 -21.85
C ILE A 224 6.43 -5.07 -20.78
N LEU A 225 6.16 -5.41 -19.53
CA LEU A 225 6.42 -4.57 -18.37
C LEU A 225 7.63 -5.13 -17.66
N ASP A 226 8.65 -4.30 -17.47
CA ASP A 226 9.76 -4.59 -16.58
C ASP A 226 9.72 -3.64 -15.38
N ALA A 227 9.16 -4.11 -14.28
CA ALA A 227 9.09 -3.32 -13.04
C ALA A 227 10.46 -3.14 -12.37
N THR A 228 11.49 -3.89 -12.77
CA THR A 228 12.85 -3.69 -12.25
C THR A 228 13.49 -2.45 -12.86
N THR A 229 13.30 -2.25 -14.17
CA THR A 229 13.85 -1.10 -14.90
C THR A 229 12.85 0.05 -15.08
N GLY A 230 11.58 -0.17 -14.75
CA GLY A 230 10.50 0.82 -14.92
C GLY A 230 10.13 1.07 -16.39
N VAL A 231 10.38 0.09 -17.27
CA VAL A 231 10.19 0.22 -18.72
C VAL A 231 8.97 -0.57 -19.18
N VAL A 232 8.12 0.07 -19.99
CA VAL A 232 7.07 -0.60 -20.78
C VAL A 232 7.54 -0.67 -22.23
N THR A 233 7.71 -1.87 -22.78
CA THR A 233 8.04 -2.09 -24.19
C THR A 233 6.77 -2.37 -24.97
N VAL A 234 6.46 -1.53 -25.96
CA VAL A 234 5.22 -1.56 -26.75
C VAL A 234 5.46 -2.21 -28.10
N ASN A 235 4.59 -3.14 -28.48
CA ASN A 235 4.71 -3.99 -29.67
C ASN A 235 6.12 -4.63 -29.74
N PRO A 236 6.49 -5.44 -28.73
CA PRO A 236 7.81 -6.06 -28.67
C PRO A 236 8.03 -6.98 -29.87
N SER A 237 9.29 -7.12 -30.26
CA SER A 237 9.74 -8.09 -31.27
C SER A 237 9.61 -9.53 -30.77
N ASP A 238 9.58 -10.50 -31.69
CA ASP A 238 9.52 -11.93 -31.34
C ASP A 238 10.67 -12.38 -30.42
N VAL A 239 11.84 -11.74 -30.55
CA VAL A 239 13.00 -11.99 -29.69
C VAL A 239 12.72 -11.49 -28.27
N GLU A 240 12.28 -10.23 -28.11
CA GLU A 240 11.92 -9.66 -26.81
C GLU A 240 10.79 -10.45 -26.13
N ILE A 241 9.80 -10.93 -26.90
CA ILE A 241 8.71 -11.79 -26.41
C ILE A 241 9.27 -13.12 -25.88
N THR A 242 10.18 -13.75 -26.62
CA THR A 242 10.76 -15.04 -26.24
C THR A 242 11.60 -14.92 -24.98
N GLU A 243 12.44 -13.88 -24.90
CA GLU A 243 13.25 -13.56 -23.72
C GLU A 243 12.37 -13.26 -22.50
N ALA A 244 11.32 -12.46 -22.66
CA ALA A 244 10.38 -12.15 -21.59
C ALA A 244 9.65 -13.39 -21.08
N LYS A 245 9.17 -14.27 -21.97
CA LYS A 245 8.52 -15.53 -21.58
C LYS A 245 9.47 -16.43 -20.78
N ALA A 246 10.71 -16.59 -21.24
CA ALA A 246 11.72 -17.37 -20.52
C ALA A 246 11.98 -16.80 -19.12
N ALA A 247 12.15 -15.49 -19.00
CA ALA A 247 12.37 -14.82 -17.71
C ALA A 247 11.15 -14.93 -16.76
N ILE A 248 9.92 -14.85 -17.29
CA ILE A 248 8.68 -15.04 -16.53
C ILE A 248 8.60 -16.47 -16.00
N THR A 249 8.84 -17.47 -16.86
CA THR A 249 8.84 -18.88 -16.46
C THR A 249 9.92 -19.17 -15.42
N GLU A 250 11.15 -18.71 -15.62
CA GLU A 250 12.24 -18.89 -14.66
C GLU A 250 11.91 -18.24 -13.31
N ARG A 251 11.32 -17.04 -13.31
CA ARG A 251 10.85 -16.37 -12.08
C ARG A 251 9.78 -17.21 -11.38
N ALA A 252 8.79 -17.72 -12.10
CA ALA A 252 7.73 -18.55 -11.55
C ALA A 252 8.28 -19.85 -10.96
N GLU A 253 9.22 -20.51 -11.64
CA GLU A 253 9.92 -21.70 -11.13
C GLU A 253 10.71 -21.40 -9.85
N ARG A 254 11.42 -20.26 -9.78
CA ARG A 254 12.12 -19.82 -8.56
C ARG A 254 11.15 -19.53 -7.41
N LEU A 255 9.97 -18.97 -7.68
CA LEU A 255 8.94 -18.70 -6.67
C LEU A 255 8.24 -19.98 -6.21
N ALA A 256 8.14 -20.99 -7.07
CA ALA A 256 7.59 -22.31 -6.74
C ALA A 256 8.60 -23.23 -6.04
N ALA A 257 9.88 -22.84 -6.00
CA ALA A 257 10.91 -23.60 -5.30
C ALA A 257 10.61 -23.68 -3.79
N PRO A 258 10.93 -24.81 -3.12
CA PRO A 258 10.74 -24.92 -1.69
C PRO A 258 11.47 -23.81 -0.94
N VAL A 259 10.77 -23.18 0.01
CA VAL A 259 11.40 -22.17 0.86
C VAL A 259 12.38 -22.87 1.80
N VAL A 260 13.62 -22.39 1.78
CA VAL A 260 14.71 -22.86 2.64
C VAL A 260 15.22 -21.71 3.50
N PRO A 261 15.83 -21.98 4.66
CA PRO A 261 16.47 -20.96 5.48
C PRO A 261 17.43 -20.09 4.66
N GLY A 262 17.45 -18.78 4.94
CA GLY A 262 18.29 -17.83 4.23
C GLY A 262 19.78 -18.10 4.48
N ALA A 263 20.54 -18.23 3.40
CA ALA A 263 21.99 -18.39 3.46
C ALA A 263 22.68 -17.82 2.21
N LEU A 264 23.91 -17.35 2.38
CA LEU A 264 24.80 -16.98 1.29
C LEU A 264 25.32 -18.24 0.56
N ALA A 265 25.93 -18.05 -0.61
CA ALA A 265 26.47 -19.14 -1.43
C ALA A 265 27.59 -19.93 -0.73
N ASP A 266 28.25 -19.35 0.28
CA ASP A 266 29.26 -20.01 1.11
C ASP A 266 28.67 -20.72 2.35
N GLY A 267 27.35 -20.69 2.53
CA GLY A 267 26.64 -21.29 3.65
C GLY A 267 26.49 -20.39 4.88
N HIS A 268 26.94 -19.13 4.84
CA HIS A 268 26.71 -18.20 5.94
C HIS A 268 25.21 -17.91 6.09
N ALA A 269 24.63 -18.27 7.24
CA ALA A 269 23.22 -18.07 7.51
C ALA A 269 22.87 -16.57 7.61
N VAL A 270 21.84 -16.16 6.89
CA VAL A 270 21.29 -14.80 6.92
C VAL A 270 19.77 -14.92 7.05
N PRO A 271 19.22 -14.81 8.27
CA PRO A 271 17.80 -15.08 8.50
C PRO A 271 16.92 -14.08 7.76
N LEU A 272 15.90 -14.58 7.06
CA LEU A 272 14.89 -13.76 6.38
C LEU A 272 13.69 -13.55 7.30
N LEU A 273 13.61 -12.36 7.89
CA LEU A 273 12.57 -12.01 8.87
C LEU A 273 11.48 -11.14 8.23
N ALA A 274 10.24 -11.30 8.68
CA ALA A 274 9.11 -10.51 8.18
C ALA A 274 9.00 -9.15 8.88
N ASN A 275 8.50 -8.16 8.14
CA ASN A 275 8.02 -6.90 8.70
C ASN A 275 6.49 -6.95 8.73
N LEU A 276 5.89 -6.78 9.91
CA LEU A 276 4.45 -6.94 10.15
C LEU A 276 3.87 -5.69 10.82
N GLY A 277 2.63 -5.33 10.48
CA GLY A 277 1.88 -4.23 11.12
C GLY A 277 0.65 -4.68 11.92
N SER A 278 0.25 -5.94 11.79
CA SER A 278 -0.86 -6.54 12.55
C SER A 278 -0.60 -8.02 12.78
N ALA A 279 -1.25 -8.59 13.80
CA ALA A 279 -1.15 -10.02 14.10
C ALA A 279 -1.75 -10.89 12.97
N ASP A 280 -2.69 -10.34 12.19
CA ASP A 280 -3.38 -11.06 11.11
C ASP A 280 -2.43 -11.42 9.95
N GLY A 281 -1.35 -10.64 9.75
CA GLY A 281 -0.33 -10.92 8.73
C GLY A 281 0.65 -12.05 9.11
N ALA A 282 0.63 -12.53 10.35
CA ALA A 282 1.62 -13.48 10.85
C ALA A 282 1.59 -14.83 10.11
N GLN A 283 0.38 -15.37 9.87
CA GLN A 283 0.21 -16.66 9.23
C GLN A 283 0.73 -16.67 7.78
N GLY A 284 0.40 -15.62 7.01
CA GLY A 284 0.91 -15.48 5.65
C GLY A 284 2.43 -15.34 5.59
N ALA A 285 3.04 -14.67 6.56
CA ALA A 285 4.50 -14.60 6.66
C ALA A 285 5.14 -15.97 6.93
N VAL A 286 4.53 -16.80 7.79
CA VAL A 286 5.00 -18.17 8.04
C VAL A 286 4.89 -19.03 6.78
N GLU A 287 3.80 -18.90 6.01
CA GLU A 287 3.59 -19.62 4.75
C GLU A 287 4.61 -19.23 3.66
N LEU A 288 5.02 -17.95 3.66
CA LEU A 288 6.12 -17.45 2.82
C LEU A 288 7.51 -17.82 3.35
N GLY A 289 7.59 -18.56 4.45
CA GLY A 289 8.82 -19.09 5.05
C GLY A 289 9.63 -18.10 5.86
N ALA A 290 8.98 -17.09 6.47
CA ALA A 290 9.65 -16.19 7.40
C ALA A 290 10.28 -16.95 8.58
N GLU A 291 11.55 -16.64 8.85
CA GLU A 291 12.33 -17.24 9.93
C GLU A 291 12.09 -16.56 11.29
N GLY A 292 11.20 -15.58 11.31
CA GLY A 292 10.79 -14.79 12.47
C GLY A 292 10.24 -13.43 12.03
N VAL A 293 10.17 -12.49 12.95
CA VAL A 293 9.73 -11.10 12.72
C VAL A 293 10.89 -10.16 13.03
N GLY A 294 11.30 -9.38 12.03
CA GLY A 294 12.41 -8.41 12.13
C GLY A 294 11.94 -7.03 12.56
N LEU A 295 10.66 -6.74 12.34
CA LEU A 295 9.97 -5.55 12.82
C LEU A 295 8.46 -5.83 12.89
N PHE A 296 7.91 -5.79 14.10
CA PHE A 296 6.49 -5.61 14.33
C PHE A 296 6.22 -4.15 14.67
N ARG A 297 5.42 -3.50 13.82
CA ARG A 297 4.93 -2.13 13.95
C ARG A 297 3.68 -2.13 14.81
N THR A 298 3.73 -1.47 15.97
CA THR A 298 2.61 -1.49 16.93
C THR A 298 1.55 -0.44 16.62
N GLU A 299 1.81 0.50 15.71
CA GLU A 299 0.96 1.67 15.46
C GLU A 299 -0.48 1.30 15.11
N PHE A 300 -0.70 0.21 14.36
CA PHE A 300 -2.05 -0.21 13.96
C PHE A 300 -2.99 -0.47 15.15
N LEU A 301 -2.44 -0.92 16.28
CA LEU A 301 -3.19 -1.13 17.52
C LEU A 301 -3.69 0.19 18.14
N PHE A 302 -3.05 1.31 17.84
CA PHE A 302 -3.28 2.61 18.45
C PHE A 302 -4.04 3.57 17.53
N LEU A 303 -3.91 3.45 16.20
CA LEU A 303 -4.40 4.43 15.22
C LEU A 303 -5.91 4.67 15.25
N ASP A 304 -6.72 3.63 15.46
CA ASP A 304 -8.18 3.75 15.47
C ASP A 304 -8.75 3.98 16.89
N ALA A 305 -7.88 4.05 17.90
CA ALA A 305 -8.29 4.14 19.29
C ALA A 305 -8.48 5.60 19.72
N LYS A 306 -9.62 5.90 20.38
CA LYS A 306 -9.86 7.24 20.96
C LYS A 306 -9.03 7.48 22.23
N THR A 307 -8.64 6.40 22.90
CA THR A 307 -7.83 6.37 24.11
C THR A 307 -6.77 5.30 23.94
N ALA A 308 -5.63 5.45 24.61
CA ALA A 308 -4.58 4.44 24.58
C ALA A 308 -5.15 3.05 24.96
N PRO A 309 -4.92 1.99 24.15
CA PRO A 309 -5.34 0.64 24.46
C PRO A 309 -4.77 0.17 25.80
N THR A 310 -5.59 -0.55 26.56
CA THR A 310 -5.22 -1.09 27.87
C THR A 310 -4.16 -2.18 27.75
N VAL A 311 -3.45 -2.46 28.86
CA VAL A 311 -2.47 -3.56 28.93
C VAL A 311 -3.07 -4.88 28.48
N ALA A 312 -4.32 -5.18 28.84
CA ALA A 312 -4.99 -6.44 28.49
C ALA A 312 -5.26 -6.54 26.97
N GLU A 313 -5.76 -5.48 26.34
CA GLU A 313 -6.01 -5.43 24.89
C GLU A 313 -4.70 -5.55 24.11
N GLN A 314 -3.64 -4.90 24.59
CA GLN A 314 -2.31 -5.02 24.00
C GLN A 314 -1.74 -6.43 24.15
N ALA A 315 -1.83 -7.02 25.35
CA ALA A 315 -1.30 -8.35 25.63
C ALA A 315 -2.00 -9.42 24.78
N GLU A 316 -3.30 -9.30 24.53
CA GLU A 316 -4.03 -10.18 23.64
C GLU A 316 -3.45 -10.18 22.22
N GLN A 317 -3.24 -9.00 21.63
CA GLN A 317 -2.71 -8.88 20.26
C GLN A 317 -1.25 -9.33 20.17
N TYR A 318 -0.41 -8.97 21.15
CA TYR A 318 0.97 -9.43 21.19
C TYR A 318 1.06 -10.95 21.40
N THR A 319 0.19 -11.54 22.21
CA THR A 319 0.13 -13.00 22.39
C THR A 319 -0.22 -13.70 21.07
N ARG A 320 -1.20 -13.18 20.31
CA ARG A 320 -1.55 -13.71 18.99
C ARG A 320 -0.36 -13.67 18.03
N LEU A 321 0.37 -12.56 18.00
CA LEU A 321 1.57 -12.40 17.18
C LEU A 321 2.65 -13.42 17.58
N LEU A 322 3.02 -13.46 18.86
CA LEU A 322 4.11 -14.31 19.36
C LEU A 322 3.79 -15.80 19.21
N ALA A 323 2.53 -16.21 19.43
CA ALA A 323 2.11 -17.60 19.27
C ALA A 323 2.28 -18.15 17.85
N ALA A 324 2.30 -17.29 16.82
CA ALA A 324 2.54 -17.69 15.43
C ALA A 324 4.02 -18.02 15.15
N PHE A 325 4.95 -17.65 16.04
CA PHE A 325 6.40 -17.78 15.86
C PHE A 325 7.08 -18.52 17.03
N PRO A 326 6.67 -19.75 17.39
CA PRO A 326 7.27 -20.50 18.50
C PRO A 326 8.76 -20.78 18.24
N GLY A 327 9.60 -20.52 19.24
CA GLY A 327 11.06 -20.67 19.18
C GLY A 327 11.78 -19.72 18.21
N LYS A 328 11.06 -18.79 17.56
CA LYS A 328 11.60 -17.86 16.57
C LYS A 328 11.72 -16.45 17.14
N LYS A 329 12.67 -15.68 16.60
CA LYS A 329 12.89 -14.28 16.94
C LYS A 329 11.70 -13.43 16.52
N VAL A 330 11.16 -12.62 17.42
CA VAL A 330 10.13 -11.61 17.12
C VAL A 330 10.54 -10.27 17.69
N VAL A 331 10.92 -9.33 16.81
CA VAL A 331 11.31 -7.98 17.18
C VAL A 331 10.08 -7.06 17.15
N VAL A 332 9.66 -6.57 18.31
CA VAL A 332 8.60 -5.57 18.45
C VAL A 332 9.20 -4.19 18.65
N ARG A 333 8.76 -3.21 17.83
CA ARG A 333 9.09 -1.81 18.03
C ARG A 333 8.07 -1.18 18.96
N ALA A 334 8.53 -0.46 19.99
CA ALA A 334 7.64 0.40 20.77
C ALA A 334 6.96 1.44 19.85
N LEU A 335 5.81 1.96 20.28
CA LEU A 335 4.98 2.84 19.47
C LEU A 335 5.75 4.03 18.87
N ASP A 336 5.75 4.15 17.54
CA ASP A 336 6.26 5.32 16.81
C ASP A 336 5.09 6.03 16.14
N ALA A 337 4.42 6.90 16.91
CA ALA A 337 3.41 7.78 16.35
C ALA A 337 4.09 8.81 15.43
N GLY A 338 3.88 8.64 14.12
CA GLY A 338 4.45 9.47 13.09
C GLY A 338 3.82 10.87 13.02
N ALA A 339 4.48 11.74 12.26
CA ALA A 339 4.05 13.09 11.92
C ALA A 339 2.71 13.15 11.15
N ASP A 340 2.43 12.07 10.42
CA ASP A 340 1.36 11.93 9.42
C ASP A 340 0.04 11.44 10.01
N LYS A 341 0.06 10.88 11.23
CA LYS A 341 -1.14 10.35 11.91
C LYS A 341 -1.10 10.67 13.41
N PRO A 342 -1.47 11.89 13.82
CA PRO A 342 -1.43 12.29 15.21
C PRO A 342 -2.40 11.45 16.05
N LEU A 343 -1.90 10.83 17.11
CA LEU A 343 -2.72 10.17 18.13
C LEU A 343 -3.11 11.21 19.16
N SER A 344 -4.41 11.47 19.30
CA SER A 344 -4.95 12.52 20.19
C SER A 344 -4.61 12.33 21.67
N PHE A 345 -4.22 11.13 22.08
CA PHE A 345 -3.79 10.84 23.45
C PHE A 345 -2.26 10.87 23.64
N LEU A 346 -1.51 11.11 22.56
CA LEU A 346 -0.05 11.12 22.57
C LEU A 346 0.51 12.52 22.25
N ASN A 347 -0.05 13.18 21.25
CA ASN A 347 0.40 14.48 20.74
C ASN A 347 -0.82 15.42 20.60
N ASP A 348 -0.93 16.42 21.47
CA ASP A 348 -2.05 17.38 21.50
C ASP A 348 -1.75 18.68 20.70
N ASP A 349 -0.50 18.92 20.33
CA ASP A 349 -0.07 20.21 19.77
C ASP A 349 0.31 20.13 18.28
N HIS A 350 -0.11 21.13 17.51
CA HIS A 350 0.35 21.34 16.14
C HIS A 350 1.84 21.70 16.14
N GLU A 351 2.67 20.84 15.54
CA GLU A 351 4.10 21.10 15.34
C GLU A 351 4.37 21.52 13.88
N GLU A 352 5.23 22.54 13.68
CA GLU A 352 5.61 22.97 12.32
C GLU A 352 6.38 21.89 11.55
N ASN A 353 7.19 21.10 12.25
CA ASN A 353 8.03 20.03 11.67
C ASN A 353 7.87 18.74 12.47
N PRO A 354 6.73 18.03 12.38
CA PRO A 354 6.46 16.91 13.28
C PRO A 354 7.42 15.72 13.08
N ALA A 355 8.02 15.59 11.89
CA ALA A 355 9.08 14.60 11.66
C ALA A 355 10.34 14.85 12.52
N LEU A 356 10.60 16.09 12.94
CA LEU A 356 11.74 16.48 13.77
C LEU A 356 11.35 16.72 15.24
N GLY A 357 10.07 16.59 15.59
CA GLY A 357 9.50 17.01 16.88
C GLY A 357 9.24 15.88 17.87
N LEU A 358 8.08 15.94 18.56
CA LEU A 358 7.67 15.01 19.61
C LEU A 358 7.15 13.69 19.02
N ARG A 359 8.10 12.82 18.65
CA ARG A 359 7.85 11.55 17.96
C ARG A 359 8.60 10.39 18.62
N GLY A 360 8.10 9.16 18.40
CA GLY A 360 8.77 7.92 18.81
C GLY A 360 9.05 7.88 20.31
N LEU A 361 10.28 7.53 20.69
CA LEU A 361 10.66 7.45 22.10
C LEU A 361 10.48 8.78 22.86
N ARG A 362 10.58 9.93 22.20
CA ARG A 362 10.41 11.24 22.87
C ARG A 362 8.97 11.45 23.31
N ALA A 363 8.02 11.14 22.43
CA ALA A 363 6.59 11.19 22.74
C ALA A 363 6.24 10.17 23.83
N LEU A 364 6.76 8.95 23.71
CA LEU A 364 6.59 7.91 24.72
C LEU A 364 7.19 8.28 26.08
N ARG A 365 8.29 9.04 26.10
CA ARG A 365 8.88 9.54 27.34
C ARG A 365 8.07 10.68 27.95
N ALA A 366 7.47 11.55 27.14
CA ALA A 366 6.54 12.57 27.62
C ALA A 366 5.26 11.92 28.21
N SER A 367 4.80 10.84 27.58
CA SER A 367 3.63 10.04 27.99
C SER A 367 4.05 8.68 28.56
N GLU A 368 4.96 8.69 29.56
CA GLU A 368 5.66 7.49 30.07
C GLU A 368 4.73 6.32 30.45
N GLN A 369 3.50 6.60 30.93
CA GLN A 369 2.55 5.54 31.27
C GLN A 369 2.22 4.65 30.06
N ILE A 370 2.09 5.21 28.87
CA ILE A 370 1.79 4.46 27.64
C ILE A 370 2.94 3.51 27.30
N LEU A 371 4.19 3.96 27.46
CA LEU A 371 5.37 3.11 27.29
C LEU A 371 5.38 1.97 28.32
N ARG A 372 5.12 2.28 29.59
CA ARG A 372 5.07 1.27 30.67
C ARG A 372 3.99 0.24 30.44
N ASP A 373 2.80 0.67 30.03
CA ASP A 373 1.68 -0.22 29.71
C ASP A 373 2.02 -1.14 28.53
N GLN A 374 2.64 -0.58 27.47
CA GLN A 374 3.07 -1.35 26.31
C GLN A 374 4.14 -2.40 26.67
N LEU A 375 5.17 -2.01 27.43
CA LEU A 375 6.22 -2.94 27.87
C LEU A 375 5.67 -4.03 28.80
N THR A 376 4.72 -3.69 29.68
CA THR A 376 4.05 -4.65 30.56
C THR A 376 3.24 -5.67 29.75
N ALA A 377 2.47 -5.20 28.76
CA ALA A 377 1.70 -6.06 27.87
C ALA A 377 2.59 -7.03 27.08
N LEU A 378 3.73 -6.54 26.58
CA LEU A 378 4.72 -7.36 25.89
C LEU A 378 5.34 -8.43 26.80
N ALA A 379 5.68 -8.08 28.04
CA ALA A 379 6.19 -9.04 29.02
C ALA A 379 5.15 -10.11 29.38
N GLN A 380 3.86 -9.74 29.48
CA GLN A 380 2.77 -10.70 29.69
C GLN A 380 2.63 -11.67 28.51
N ALA A 381 2.75 -11.18 27.28
CA ALA A 381 2.70 -12.00 26.07
C ALA A 381 3.92 -12.94 25.94
N ASP A 382 5.13 -12.46 26.27
CA ASP A 382 6.36 -13.29 26.32
C ASP A 382 6.18 -14.45 27.30
N ALA A 383 5.65 -14.17 28.50
CA ALA A 383 5.41 -15.20 29.51
C ALA A 383 4.34 -16.23 29.11
N ALA A 384 3.46 -15.91 28.16
CA ALA A 384 2.37 -16.76 27.69
C ALA A 384 2.72 -17.57 26.43
N THR A 385 3.88 -17.33 25.81
CA THR A 385 4.25 -17.92 24.51
C THR A 385 5.69 -18.45 24.52
N ASP A 386 6.09 -19.14 23.45
CA ASP A 386 7.43 -19.71 23.29
C ASP A 386 8.29 -18.93 22.27
N ALA A 387 7.86 -17.72 21.87
CA ALA A 387 8.64 -16.89 20.97
C ALA A 387 9.86 -16.28 21.67
N ASP A 388 10.89 -15.94 20.91
CA ASP A 388 12.02 -15.16 21.41
C ASP A 388 11.72 -13.66 21.19
N LEU A 389 11.08 -13.03 22.17
CA LEU A 389 10.68 -11.62 22.12
C LEU A 389 11.87 -10.68 22.30
N TRP A 390 12.03 -9.76 21.34
CA TRP A 390 13.00 -8.68 21.35
C TRP A 390 12.24 -7.37 21.24
N VAL A 391 12.56 -6.36 22.07
CA VAL A 391 11.85 -5.08 22.04
C VAL A 391 12.83 -3.95 21.75
N MET A 392 12.47 -3.02 20.84
CA MET A 392 13.30 -1.86 20.53
C MET A 392 12.55 -0.53 20.62
N ALA A 393 13.29 0.52 20.99
CA ALA A 393 12.80 1.89 20.92
C ALA A 393 12.98 2.51 19.52
N PRO A 394 11.96 3.20 18.99
CA PRO A 394 12.09 4.04 17.80
C PRO A 394 12.76 5.39 18.12
N MET A 395 13.30 6.04 17.09
CA MET A 395 13.74 7.44 17.09
C MET A 395 14.78 7.80 18.16
N VAL A 396 15.63 6.84 18.52
CA VAL A 396 16.72 7.05 19.48
C VAL A 396 17.82 7.88 18.84
N ALA A 397 18.16 9.00 19.47
CA ALA A 397 19.20 9.92 19.02
C ALA A 397 20.45 9.89 19.91
N THR A 398 20.32 9.47 21.17
CA THR A 398 21.39 9.55 22.18
C THR A 398 21.58 8.27 22.99
N VAL A 399 22.75 8.15 23.62
CA VAL A 399 23.08 7.05 24.55
C VAL A 399 22.20 7.11 25.81
N ASP A 400 21.83 8.30 26.27
CA ASP A 400 20.98 8.47 27.46
C ASP A 400 19.55 8.00 27.20
N GLU A 401 19.00 8.28 26.03
CA GLU A 401 17.72 7.72 25.58
C GLU A 401 17.77 6.18 25.49
N THR A 402 18.87 5.64 24.96
CA THR A 402 19.12 4.18 24.93
C THR A 402 19.10 3.59 26.34
N ARG A 403 19.80 4.22 27.29
CA ARG A 403 19.83 3.78 28.69
C ARG A 403 18.46 3.87 29.34
N TYR A 404 17.75 4.98 29.16
CA TYR A 404 16.40 5.18 29.67
C TYR A 404 15.47 4.04 29.25
N PHE A 405 15.40 3.75 27.94
CA PHE A 405 14.52 2.72 27.43
C PHE A 405 14.92 1.33 27.88
N THR A 406 16.19 0.95 27.71
CA THR A 406 16.65 -0.41 28.02
C THR A 406 16.58 -0.73 29.52
N THR A 407 16.80 0.25 30.40
CA THR A 407 16.59 0.08 31.84
C THR A 407 15.12 -0.17 32.16
N MET A 408 14.21 0.66 31.64
CA MET A 408 12.77 0.50 31.87
C MET A 408 12.23 -0.82 31.32
N ALA A 409 12.66 -1.21 30.12
CA ALA A 409 12.27 -2.48 29.50
C ALA A 409 12.68 -3.67 30.39
N ARG A 410 13.92 -3.68 30.90
CA ARG A 410 14.40 -4.74 31.80
C ARG A 410 13.68 -4.75 33.14
N GLU A 411 13.38 -3.58 33.71
CA GLU A 411 12.59 -3.45 34.95
C GLU A 411 11.19 -4.05 34.81
N LEU A 412 10.60 -3.97 33.61
CA LEU A 412 9.28 -4.51 33.29
C LEU A 412 9.31 -5.95 32.75
N GLY A 413 10.48 -6.60 32.75
CA GLY A 413 10.60 -8.03 32.42
C GLY A 413 11.00 -8.33 30.97
N ILE A 414 11.33 -7.33 30.15
CA ILE A 414 11.86 -7.57 28.81
C ILE A 414 13.32 -8.03 28.88
N ARG A 415 13.59 -9.22 28.34
CA ARG A 415 14.92 -9.85 28.36
C ARG A 415 15.91 -9.21 27.39
N THR A 416 15.46 -8.92 26.17
CA THR A 416 16.30 -8.40 25.09
C THR A 416 15.79 -7.04 24.63
N ALA A 417 16.51 -5.98 24.98
CA ALA A 417 16.13 -4.59 24.72
C ALA A 417 17.13 -3.90 23.80
N GLY A 418 16.65 -3.38 22.67
CA GLY A 418 17.45 -2.75 21.63
C GLY A 418 16.94 -1.38 21.21
N VAL A 419 17.47 -0.89 20.10
CA VAL A 419 17.06 0.39 19.52
C VAL A 419 16.96 0.29 18.00
N MET A 420 16.07 1.11 17.43
CA MET A 420 16.10 1.39 16.01
C MET A 420 17.11 2.53 15.74
N VAL A 421 18.10 2.25 14.90
CA VAL A 421 19.08 3.21 14.39
C VAL A 421 18.52 3.82 13.11
N GLU A 422 17.80 4.92 13.29
CA GLU A 422 17.15 5.67 12.21
C GLU A 422 17.43 7.18 12.29
N VAL A 423 18.19 7.62 13.28
CA VAL A 423 18.66 9.00 13.42
C VAL A 423 20.17 9.01 13.12
N PRO A 424 20.69 9.95 12.31
CA PRO A 424 22.12 9.97 11.97
C PRO A 424 23.04 10.02 13.20
N SER A 425 22.63 10.68 14.28
CA SER A 425 23.39 10.70 15.53
C SER A 425 23.53 9.34 16.19
N SER A 426 22.51 8.46 16.11
CA SER A 426 22.61 7.10 16.65
C SER A 426 23.49 6.20 15.78
N ALA A 427 23.52 6.40 14.46
CA ALA A 427 24.47 5.71 13.59
C ALA A 427 25.93 6.14 13.87
N LEU A 428 26.16 7.44 14.09
CA LEU A 428 27.49 7.98 14.43
C LEU A 428 27.99 7.53 15.81
N LEU A 429 27.08 7.22 16.73
CA LEU A 429 27.37 6.77 18.10
C LEU A 429 27.08 5.28 18.30
N ALA A 430 27.05 4.48 17.22
CA ALA A 430 26.61 3.09 17.27
C ALA A 430 27.43 2.23 18.24
N ASP A 431 28.75 2.48 18.36
CA ASP A 431 29.64 1.81 19.32
C ASP A 431 29.20 2.02 20.77
N ARG A 432 28.74 3.25 21.10
CA ARG A 432 28.29 3.61 22.44
C ARG A 432 26.88 3.13 22.73
N ILE A 433 26.01 3.21 21.73
CA ILE A 433 24.62 2.75 21.83
C ILE A 433 24.59 1.23 22.01
N LEU A 434 25.32 0.46 21.20
CA LEU A 434 25.41 -1.00 21.32
C LEU A 434 26.18 -1.47 22.56
N GLY A 435 26.90 -0.58 23.24
CA GLY A 435 27.45 -0.83 24.57
C GLY A 435 26.37 -0.86 25.68
N VAL A 436 25.15 -0.42 25.40
CA VAL A 436 24.02 -0.36 26.35
C VAL A 436 22.84 -1.22 25.88
N ALA A 437 22.56 -1.19 24.58
CA ALA A 437 21.52 -1.96 23.92
C ALA A 437 22.00 -3.39 23.60
N ASP A 438 21.09 -4.36 23.68
CA ASP A 438 21.39 -5.76 23.34
C ASP A 438 21.50 -5.95 21.82
N PHE A 439 20.78 -5.13 21.04
CA PHE A 439 20.73 -5.20 19.59
C PHE A 439 20.39 -3.84 18.96
N ALA A 440 20.61 -3.73 17.65
CA ALA A 440 20.15 -2.61 16.85
C ALA A 440 19.39 -3.09 15.59
N SER A 441 18.43 -2.28 15.15
CA SER A 441 17.80 -2.43 13.84
C SER A 441 17.89 -1.15 13.03
N ILE A 442 18.29 -1.21 11.77
CA ILE A 442 18.44 0.01 10.96
C ILE A 442 17.11 0.34 10.27
N GLY A 443 16.53 1.49 10.62
CA GLY A 443 15.36 2.04 9.94
C GLY A 443 15.79 2.93 8.77
N THR A 444 16.02 2.33 7.60
CA THR A 444 16.62 3.05 6.45
C THR A 444 15.75 4.18 5.91
N ASN A 445 14.42 4.09 6.04
CA ASN A 445 13.50 5.13 5.59
C ASN A 445 13.75 6.46 6.31
N ASP A 446 13.69 6.44 7.64
CA ASP A 446 13.91 7.61 8.49
C ASP A 446 15.40 8.01 8.48
N LEU A 447 16.33 7.05 8.43
CA LEU A 447 17.77 7.34 8.30
C LEU A 447 18.07 8.13 7.02
N THR A 448 17.48 7.75 5.89
CA THR A 448 17.66 8.43 4.60
C THR A 448 17.08 9.84 4.66
N GLN A 449 15.84 9.98 5.14
CA GLN A 449 15.16 11.25 5.32
C GLN A 449 16.00 12.25 6.14
N TYR A 450 16.50 11.85 7.32
CA TYR A 450 17.26 12.76 8.17
C TYR A 450 18.71 12.97 7.70
N THR A 451 19.31 11.99 7.02
CA THR A 451 20.66 12.15 6.45
C THR A 451 20.65 13.13 5.29
N LEU A 452 19.59 13.12 4.47
CA LEU A 452 19.47 13.93 3.26
C LEU A 452 18.58 15.16 3.45
N ALA A 453 18.02 15.35 4.66
CA ALA A 453 17.11 16.44 5.01
C ALA A 453 15.96 16.60 4.00
N ALA A 454 15.38 15.48 3.58
CA ALA A 454 14.27 15.44 2.64
C ALA A 454 13.11 14.67 3.27
N ASP A 455 11.95 15.31 3.37
CA ASP A 455 10.73 14.65 3.86
C ASP A 455 10.18 13.71 2.78
N ARG A 456 9.97 12.44 3.15
CA ARG A 456 9.43 11.43 2.22
C ARG A 456 7.98 11.68 1.79
N MET A 457 7.23 12.48 2.55
CA MET A 457 5.84 12.86 2.24
C MET A 457 5.77 14.01 1.24
N LEU A 458 6.86 14.74 1.03
CA LEU A 458 6.92 15.87 0.12
C LEU A 458 7.40 15.43 -1.28
N GLY A 459 6.46 15.33 -2.22
CA GLY A 459 6.75 14.93 -3.59
C GLY A 459 7.82 15.79 -4.29
N THR A 460 7.91 17.09 -3.93
CA THR A 460 8.89 18.04 -4.48
C THR A 460 10.35 17.68 -4.18
N VAL A 461 10.60 16.85 -3.15
CA VAL A 461 11.94 16.39 -2.75
C VAL A 461 12.11 14.88 -2.82
N SER A 462 11.17 14.16 -3.44
CA SER A 462 11.19 12.70 -3.58
C SER A 462 12.47 12.14 -4.21
N ALA A 463 13.10 12.90 -5.12
CA ALA A 463 14.36 12.53 -5.76
C ALA A 463 15.55 12.37 -4.77
N TYR A 464 15.44 12.93 -3.56
CA TYR A 464 16.43 12.77 -2.50
C TYR A 464 16.16 11.56 -1.61
N GLN A 465 15.07 10.81 -1.80
CA GLN A 465 14.79 9.58 -1.04
C GLN A 465 15.59 8.38 -1.59
N ASP A 466 16.91 8.51 -1.65
CA ASP A 466 17.80 7.47 -2.16
C ASP A 466 18.49 6.71 -1.02
N PRO A 467 18.05 5.49 -0.67
CA PRO A 467 18.71 4.67 0.35
C PRO A 467 20.10 4.19 -0.08
N TRP A 468 20.43 4.25 -1.38
CA TRP A 468 21.74 3.91 -1.93
C TRP A 468 22.71 5.09 -1.93
N HIS A 469 22.27 6.25 -1.45
CA HIS A 469 23.14 7.41 -1.38
C HIS A 469 24.39 7.09 -0.53
N PRO A 470 25.61 7.44 -0.98
CA PRO A 470 26.85 7.05 -0.30
C PRO A 470 26.93 7.48 1.17
N ALA A 471 26.28 8.58 1.55
CA ALA A 471 26.20 9.01 2.95
C ALA A 471 25.38 8.02 3.81
N VAL A 472 24.25 7.54 3.31
CA VAL A 472 23.40 6.56 3.99
C VAL A 472 24.14 5.23 4.13
N LEU A 473 24.75 4.74 3.03
CA LEU A 473 25.55 3.51 3.04
C LEU A 473 26.74 3.57 4.02
N ARG A 474 27.37 4.75 4.17
CA ARG A 474 28.42 4.95 5.19
C ARG A 474 27.87 4.80 6.60
N LEU A 475 26.72 5.39 6.91
CA LEU A 475 26.08 5.26 8.22
C LEU A 475 25.68 3.80 8.51
N VAL A 476 25.13 3.09 7.53
CA VAL A 476 24.89 1.64 7.64
C VAL A 476 26.19 0.88 7.93
N GLY A 477 27.27 1.23 7.24
CA GLY A 477 28.60 0.67 7.47
C GLY A 477 29.17 0.95 8.86
N GLU A 478 28.96 2.14 9.43
CA GLU A 478 29.38 2.45 10.81
C GLU A 478 28.65 1.57 11.82
N VAL A 479 27.34 1.42 11.67
CA VAL A 479 26.51 0.56 12.54
C VAL A 479 26.95 -0.90 12.45
N GLY A 480 27.16 -1.39 11.22
CA GLY A 480 27.64 -2.75 10.98
C GLY A 480 29.03 -3.00 11.60
N ARG A 481 29.97 -2.05 11.46
CA ARG A 481 31.30 -2.14 12.10
C ARG A 481 31.20 -2.17 13.62
N ALA A 482 30.38 -1.31 14.21
CA ALA A 482 30.19 -1.24 15.66
C ALA A 482 29.67 -2.57 16.21
N GLY A 483 28.67 -3.18 15.57
CA GLY A 483 28.16 -4.48 16.02
C GLY A 483 29.13 -5.63 15.76
N ALA A 484 29.86 -5.63 14.66
CA ALA A 484 30.89 -6.64 14.40
C ALA A 484 31.99 -6.65 15.47
N ALA A 485 32.44 -5.47 15.91
CA ALA A 485 33.44 -5.34 16.97
C ALA A 485 32.96 -5.96 18.30
N LEU A 486 31.69 -5.73 18.66
CA LEU A 486 31.10 -6.25 19.88
C LEU A 486 30.82 -7.76 19.81
N SER A 487 30.53 -8.28 18.62
CA SER A 487 30.34 -9.73 18.43
C SER A 487 31.63 -10.54 18.62
N VAL A 488 32.79 -9.95 18.33
CA VAL A 488 34.10 -10.60 18.58
C VAL A 488 34.44 -10.67 20.07
N GLU A 489 33.89 -9.77 20.90
CA GLU A 489 34.16 -9.72 22.34
C GLU A 489 33.23 -10.61 23.19
N SER A 490 32.09 -11.08 22.67
CA SER A 490 31.15 -11.94 23.39
C SER A 490 30.82 -13.21 22.58
N ALA A 491 31.10 -14.40 23.13
CA ALA A 491 30.90 -15.70 22.44
C ALA A 491 29.42 -16.09 22.21
N SER A 492 28.46 -15.21 22.54
CA SER A 492 27.01 -15.42 22.44
C SER A 492 26.31 -14.55 21.37
N SER A 493 27.09 -13.95 20.46
CA SER A 493 26.74 -12.68 19.79
C SER A 493 26.25 -12.78 18.34
N ALA A 494 25.94 -13.98 17.83
CA ALA A 494 25.67 -14.18 16.41
C ALA A 494 24.35 -13.57 15.88
N ASN A 495 23.55 -12.85 16.69
CA ASN A 495 22.21 -12.40 16.30
C ASN A 495 21.81 -10.97 16.72
N ARG A 496 22.78 -10.09 17.00
CA ARG A 496 22.53 -8.70 17.47
C ARG A 496 21.95 -7.72 16.43
N PHE A 497 21.62 -8.18 15.23
CA PHE A 497 21.02 -7.32 14.20
C PHE A 497 19.67 -7.85 13.74
N ALA A 498 18.78 -6.92 13.47
CA ALA A 498 17.65 -7.08 12.57
C ALA A 498 17.74 -5.92 11.54
N SER A 499 17.26 -6.10 10.32
CA SER A 499 17.16 -4.99 9.35
C SER A 499 15.72 -4.88 8.92
N SER A 500 15.15 -3.68 8.94
CA SER A 500 13.78 -3.41 8.53
C SER A 500 13.68 -2.60 7.25
#